data_AF-A0A1J4SS69-F1
#
_entry.id   AF-A0A1J4SS69-F1
#
_cell.length_a   1.000
_cell.length_b   1.000
_cell.length_c   1.000
_cell.angle_alpha   90.00
_cell.angle_beta   90.00
_cell.angle_gamma   90.00
#
_symmetry.space_group_name_H-M   'P 1'
#
loop_
_entity.id
_entity.type
_entity.pdbx_description
1 polymer ?
#
loop_
_entity_poly.entity_id
_entity_poly.type
_entity_poly.pdbx_seq_one_letter_code
_entity_poly.pdbx_strand_id
1 'polypeptide(L)'
;MLAEHASTRGNRNISEEECPFTGGKVCLFGSGPRAVRTRDWLRDRGVEVAAYLDNDVWRQDELLDGVPILAPNKAGGQGGLPVIVCCAVQHKIGIGQQLAMLGVEDVYFLEDAEQDRRPPLAGSMQWDRLEIFCADLADEDSRLALAGVARALELGRGGYVRMSPYLQAPRGQGAPRRRGVQRRRFRRRDGLGHDPRHGVRLHGALL
;
A
#
# COMPACT_ATOMS: atom_id res chain seq x y z
N MET A 1 24.06 -24.56 -13.51
CA MET A 1 23.51 -25.55 -12.56
C MET A 1 22.74 -24.76 -11.51
N LEU A 2 21.42 -24.66 -11.65
CA LEU A 2 20.57 -24.15 -10.58
C LEU A 2 20.55 -25.24 -9.51
N ALA A 3 20.92 -24.89 -8.28
CA ALA A 3 20.86 -25.82 -7.16
C ALA A 3 19.41 -26.33 -7.04
N GLU A 4 19.25 -27.66 -7.00
CA GLU A 4 17.98 -28.33 -6.74
C GLU A 4 17.53 -27.99 -5.31
N HIS A 5 16.90 -26.83 -5.14
CA HIS A 5 16.12 -26.56 -3.95
C HIS A 5 14.83 -27.36 -4.07
N ALA A 6 14.78 -28.45 -3.28
CA ALA A 6 13.62 -29.30 -3.10
C ALA A 6 12.33 -28.46 -2.99
N SER A 7 11.45 -28.64 -3.98
CA SER A 7 10.14 -28.01 -4.10
C SER A 7 9.28 -28.38 -2.90
N THR A 8 9.30 -27.54 -1.86
CA THR A 8 8.22 -27.47 -0.88
C THR A 8 7.20 -26.51 -1.46
N ARG A 9 6.18 -27.10 -2.11
CA ARG A 9 5.08 -26.39 -2.77
C ARG A 9 4.38 -25.47 -1.77
N GLY A 10 4.31 -24.17 -2.06
CA GLY A 10 3.58 -23.21 -1.25
C GLY A 10 4.13 -21.79 -1.27
N ASN A 11 3.26 -20.87 -0.85
CA ASN A 11 3.58 -19.46 -0.61
C ASN A 11 4.68 -19.33 0.44
N ARG A 12 5.80 -18.70 0.08
CA ARG A 12 6.95 -18.51 0.98
C ARG A 12 7.18 -17.02 1.25
N ASN A 13 7.52 -16.65 2.48
CA ASN A 13 8.06 -15.32 2.75
C ASN A 13 9.58 -15.35 2.51
N ILE A 14 10.13 -14.28 1.96
CA ILE A 14 11.58 -14.10 1.80
C ILE A 14 11.97 -12.70 2.27
N SER A 15 13.13 -12.58 2.89
CA SER A 15 13.75 -11.29 3.19
C SER A 15 14.84 -10.97 2.16
N GLU A 16 15.42 -9.76 2.24
CA GLU A 16 16.57 -9.42 1.41
C GLU A 16 17.84 -10.20 1.80
N GLU A 17 17.94 -10.59 3.08
CA GLU A 17 19.04 -11.40 3.60
C GLU A 17 18.90 -12.89 3.23
N GLU A 18 17.66 -13.42 3.17
CA GLU A 18 17.36 -14.84 2.97
C GLU A 18 16.77 -15.14 1.59
N CYS A 19 17.23 -14.43 0.57
CA CYS A 19 16.78 -14.64 -0.80
C CYS A 19 17.35 -15.93 -1.41
N PRO A 20 16.50 -16.88 -1.85
CA PRO A 20 16.96 -18.15 -2.41
C PRO A 20 17.45 -18.04 -3.87
N PHE A 21 17.32 -16.87 -4.51
CA PHE A 21 17.62 -16.68 -5.92
C PHE A 21 19.05 -16.20 -6.15
N THR A 22 19.86 -17.05 -6.78
CA THR A 22 21.21 -16.70 -7.27
C THR A 22 21.30 -17.05 -8.76
N GLY A 23 21.19 -16.03 -9.61
CA GLY A 23 21.03 -16.22 -11.06
C GLY A 23 19.63 -16.67 -11.50
N GLY A 24 19.42 -16.77 -12.82
CA GLY A 24 18.16 -17.23 -13.41
C GLY A 24 17.16 -16.11 -13.69
N LYS A 25 15.88 -16.48 -13.84
CA LYS A 25 14.78 -15.56 -14.17
C LYS A 25 13.64 -15.67 -13.18
N VAL A 26 13.01 -14.54 -12.85
CA VAL A 26 11.79 -14.48 -12.03
C VAL A 26 10.79 -13.49 -12.63
N CYS A 27 9.54 -13.56 -12.19
CA CYS A 27 8.52 -12.56 -12.43
C CYS A 27 8.27 -11.74 -11.16
N LEU A 28 7.93 -10.46 -11.31
CA LEU A 28 7.53 -9.61 -10.17
C LEU A 28 6.04 -9.31 -10.23
N PHE A 29 5.29 -9.57 -9.15
CA PHE A 29 3.89 -9.15 -9.06
C PHE A 29 3.78 -7.73 -8.49
N GLY A 30 3.20 -6.83 -9.28
CA GLY A 30 3.15 -5.39 -9.10
C GLY A 30 4.26 -4.69 -9.88
N SER A 31 3.95 -3.52 -10.44
CA SER A 31 4.90 -2.72 -11.25
C SER A 31 5.13 -1.31 -10.66
N GLY A 32 5.02 -1.18 -9.34
CA GLY A 32 5.24 0.08 -8.61
C GLY A 32 6.69 0.30 -8.14
N PRO A 33 6.98 1.38 -7.40
CA PRO A 33 8.33 1.72 -6.93
C PRO A 33 9.02 0.60 -6.14
N ARG A 34 8.24 -0.19 -5.39
CA ARG A 34 8.77 -1.35 -4.67
C ARG A 34 9.30 -2.43 -5.62
N ALA A 35 8.57 -2.73 -6.69
CA ALA A 35 9.00 -3.71 -7.68
C ALA A 35 10.25 -3.24 -8.45
N VAL A 36 10.42 -1.93 -8.65
CA VAL A 36 11.65 -1.35 -9.21
C VAL A 36 12.84 -1.58 -8.27
N ARG A 37 12.70 -1.27 -6.98
CA ARG A 37 13.74 -1.55 -5.97
C ARG A 37 14.07 -3.04 -5.91
N THR A 38 13.07 -3.91 -5.88
CA THR A 38 13.26 -5.37 -5.90
C THR A 38 14.00 -5.83 -7.15
N ARG A 39 13.66 -5.30 -8.34
CA ARG A 39 14.38 -5.64 -9.58
C ARG A 39 15.85 -5.27 -9.48
N ASP A 40 16.18 -4.06 -9.04
CA ASP A 40 17.57 -3.63 -8.93
C ASP A 40 18.35 -4.51 -7.94
N TRP A 41 17.74 -4.85 -6.80
CA TRP A 41 18.30 -5.78 -5.82
C TRP A 41 18.51 -7.21 -6.35
N LEU A 42 17.60 -7.70 -7.20
CA LEU A 42 17.73 -8.98 -7.91
C LEU A 42 18.83 -8.95 -8.98
N ARG A 43 18.92 -7.85 -9.73
CA ARG A 43 19.93 -7.65 -10.77
C ARG A 43 21.33 -7.72 -10.19
N ASP A 44 21.55 -7.13 -9.02
CA ASP A 44 22.84 -7.17 -8.32
C ASP A 44 23.24 -8.60 -7.88
N ARG A 45 22.27 -9.54 -7.88
CA ARG A 45 22.46 -10.99 -7.63
C ARG A 45 22.49 -11.82 -8.92
N GLY A 46 22.53 -11.17 -10.07
CA GLY A 46 22.51 -11.83 -11.38
C GLY A 46 21.15 -12.46 -11.75
N VAL A 47 20.09 -12.14 -11.01
CA VAL A 47 18.72 -12.61 -11.31
C VAL A 47 18.05 -11.62 -12.25
N GLU A 48 17.54 -12.10 -13.37
CA GLU A 48 16.83 -11.31 -14.36
C GLU A 48 15.33 -11.31 -14.05
N VAL A 49 14.68 -10.14 -14.18
CA VAL A 49 13.23 -10.05 -14.13
C VAL A 49 12.68 -10.20 -15.54
N ALA A 50 12.00 -11.30 -15.82
CA ALA A 50 11.45 -11.61 -17.14
C ALA A 50 10.19 -10.79 -17.46
N ALA A 51 9.36 -10.54 -16.45
CA ALA A 51 8.14 -9.75 -16.58
C ALA A 51 7.69 -9.17 -15.23
N TYR A 52 6.98 -8.04 -15.30
CA TYR A 52 6.09 -7.59 -14.24
C TYR A 52 4.68 -8.16 -14.48
N LEU A 53 3.95 -8.49 -13.42
CA LEU A 53 2.56 -8.93 -13.46
C LEU A 53 1.71 -7.87 -12.76
N ASP A 54 0.71 -7.27 -13.42
CA ASP A 54 -0.11 -6.22 -12.82
C ASP A 54 -1.59 -6.37 -13.13
N ASN A 55 -2.45 -6.10 -12.14
CA ASN A 55 -3.90 -6.12 -12.30
C ASN A 55 -4.42 -4.85 -13.00
N ASP A 56 -3.62 -3.78 -13.05
CA ASP A 56 -3.98 -2.56 -13.78
C ASP A 56 -3.91 -2.79 -15.30
N VAL A 57 -5.08 -2.92 -15.92
CA VAL A 57 -5.25 -3.16 -17.36
C VAL A 57 -4.62 -2.07 -18.22
N TRP A 58 -4.51 -0.84 -17.72
CA TRP A 58 -3.95 0.27 -18.48
C TRP A 58 -2.43 0.20 -18.61
N ARG A 59 -1.78 -0.56 -17.74
CA ARG A 59 -0.33 -0.74 -17.73
C ARG A 59 0.13 -2.00 -18.45
N GLN A 60 -0.78 -2.91 -18.76
CA GLN A 60 -0.45 -4.16 -19.42
C GLN A 60 0.02 -3.89 -20.85
N ASP A 61 0.96 -4.71 -21.32
CA ASP A 61 1.65 -4.60 -22.60
C ASP A 61 2.59 -3.37 -22.74
N GLU A 62 2.74 -2.55 -21.68
CA GLU A 62 3.81 -1.56 -21.56
C GLU A 62 5.16 -2.20 -21.21
N LEU A 63 6.23 -1.42 -21.39
CA LEU A 63 7.57 -1.75 -20.91
C LEU A 63 7.94 -0.85 -19.73
N LEU A 64 8.36 -1.43 -18.62
CA LEU A 64 8.97 -0.74 -17.48
C LEU A 64 10.46 -1.03 -17.47
N ASP A 65 11.27 -0.02 -17.80
CA ASP A 65 12.73 -0.12 -17.96
C ASP A 65 13.16 -1.31 -18.87
N GLY A 66 12.42 -1.51 -19.96
CA GLY A 66 12.67 -2.57 -20.94
C GLY A 66 12.10 -3.95 -20.57
N VAL A 67 11.47 -4.10 -19.41
CA VAL A 67 10.81 -5.35 -18.98
C VAL A 67 9.30 -5.25 -19.19
N PRO A 68 8.64 -6.25 -19.81
CA PRO A 68 7.22 -6.19 -20.11
C PRO A 68 6.34 -6.27 -18.85
N ILE A 69 5.23 -5.53 -18.87
CA ILE A 69 4.15 -5.66 -17.89
C ILE A 69 3.05 -6.53 -18.50
N LEU A 70 2.69 -7.62 -17.82
CA LEU A 70 1.72 -8.59 -18.29
C LEU A 70 0.54 -8.70 -17.31
N ALA A 71 -0.59 -9.19 -17.81
CA ALA A 71 -1.68 -9.65 -16.96
C ALA A 71 -1.24 -10.89 -16.14
N PRO A 72 -1.72 -11.09 -14.90
CA PRO A 72 -1.33 -12.24 -14.09
C PRO A 72 -1.63 -13.60 -14.71
N ASN A 73 -2.69 -13.70 -15.51
CA ASN A 73 -3.03 -14.93 -16.22
C ASN A 73 -2.02 -15.31 -17.32
N LYS A 74 -1.15 -14.38 -17.75
CA LYS A 74 -0.04 -14.65 -18.67
C LYS A 74 1.19 -15.23 -17.94
N ALA A 75 1.18 -15.34 -16.61
CA ALA A 75 2.32 -15.84 -15.83
C ALA A 75 2.73 -17.27 -16.23
N GLY A 76 1.77 -18.16 -16.50
CA GLY A 76 2.05 -19.53 -16.95
C GLY A 76 2.80 -19.59 -18.29
N GLY A 77 2.59 -18.60 -19.17
CA GLY A 77 3.29 -18.47 -20.45
C GLY A 77 4.77 -18.12 -20.32
N GLN A 78 5.25 -17.79 -19.11
CA GLN A 78 6.67 -17.53 -18.84
C GLN A 78 7.45 -18.82 -18.52
N GLY A 79 6.87 -20.01 -18.69
CA GLY A 79 7.57 -21.27 -18.44
C GLY A 79 7.63 -21.65 -16.94
N GLY A 80 6.65 -21.22 -16.16
CA GLY A 80 6.56 -21.56 -14.74
C GLY A 80 7.60 -20.87 -13.86
N LEU A 81 8.06 -19.67 -14.24
CA LEU A 81 9.03 -18.93 -13.44
C LEU A 81 8.46 -18.59 -12.04
N PRO A 82 9.33 -18.55 -11.01
CA PRO A 82 8.97 -18.03 -9.70
C PRO A 82 8.40 -16.62 -9.77
N VAL A 83 7.39 -16.33 -8.96
CA VAL A 83 6.77 -15.00 -8.84
C VAL A 83 7.10 -14.40 -7.48
N ILE A 84 7.73 -13.24 -7.47
CA ILE A 84 7.98 -12.47 -6.25
C ILE A 84 6.95 -11.34 -6.14
N VAL A 85 6.16 -11.36 -5.08
CA VAL A 85 5.09 -10.40 -4.82
C VAL A 85 5.64 -9.15 -4.14
N CYS A 86 5.54 -8.02 -4.84
CA CYS A 86 6.04 -6.71 -4.43
C CYS A 86 4.90 -5.76 -4.03
N CYS A 87 3.91 -6.25 -3.28
CA CYS A 87 2.74 -5.48 -2.83
C CYS A 87 2.80 -5.11 -1.34
N ALA A 88 1.92 -4.22 -0.91
CA ALA A 88 1.72 -3.96 0.51
C ALA A 88 1.15 -5.19 1.24
N VAL A 89 1.49 -5.34 2.52
CA VAL A 89 1.15 -6.51 3.36
C VAL A 89 -0.34 -6.85 3.31
N GLN A 90 -1.24 -5.86 3.33
CA GLN A 90 -2.69 -6.10 3.34
C GLN A 90 -3.23 -6.81 2.09
N HIS A 91 -2.47 -6.83 0.99
CA HIS A 91 -2.89 -7.49 -0.25
C HIS A 91 -2.27 -8.89 -0.41
N LYS A 92 -1.35 -9.31 0.48
CA LYS A 92 -0.63 -10.60 0.36
C LYS A 92 -1.57 -11.79 0.20
N ILE A 93 -2.58 -11.90 1.06
CA ILE A 93 -3.51 -13.05 1.08
C ILE A 93 -4.29 -13.12 -0.24
N GLY A 94 -4.91 -12.01 -0.66
CA GLY A 94 -5.71 -11.97 -1.88
C GLY A 94 -4.89 -12.26 -3.13
N ILE A 95 -3.67 -11.71 -3.21
CA ILE A 95 -2.76 -11.96 -4.34
C ILE A 95 -2.29 -13.41 -4.35
N GLY A 96 -1.95 -13.99 -3.19
CA GLY A 96 -1.57 -15.39 -3.10
C GLY A 96 -2.67 -16.34 -3.59
N GLN A 97 -3.93 -16.09 -3.18
CA GLN A 97 -5.07 -16.86 -3.67
C GLN A 97 -5.29 -16.68 -5.18
N GLN A 98 -5.18 -15.45 -5.67
CA GLN A 98 -5.28 -15.16 -7.11
C GLN A 98 -4.25 -15.96 -7.90
N LEU A 99 -2.98 -15.92 -7.50
CA LEU A 99 -1.89 -16.61 -8.19
C LEU A 99 -2.03 -18.14 -8.11
N ALA A 100 -2.46 -18.67 -6.97
CA ALA A 100 -2.76 -20.09 -6.83
C ALA A 100 -3.89 -20.56 -7.77
N MET A 101 -4.97 -19.77 -7.90
CA MET A 101 -6.06 -20.08 -8.85
C MET A 101 -5.62 -20.03 -10.31
N LEU A 102 -4.59 -19.25 -10.61
CA LEU A 102 -3.97 -19.17 -11.93
C LEU A 102 -2.92 -20.28 -12.18
N GLY A 103 -2.74 -21.19 -11.23
CA GLY A 103 -1.79 -22.30 -11.34
C GLY A 103 -0.32 -21.87 -11.15
N VAL A 104 -0.07 -20.71 -10.54
CA VAL A 104 1.29 -20.29 -10.19
C VAL A 104 1.70 -20.98 -8.89
N GLU A 105 2.67 -21.88 -8.98
CA GLU A 105 3.06 -22.75 -7.85
C GLU A 105 4.11 -22.09 -6.93
N ASP A 106 5.05 -21.35 -7.52
CA ASP A 106 6.21 -20.80 -6.84
C ASP A 106 6.05 -19.31 -6.55
N VAL A 107 5.30 -19.00 -5.49
CA VAL A 107 5.00 -17.62 -5.06
C VAL A 107 5.81 -17.26 -3.81
N TYR A 108 6.52 -16.14 -3.89
CA TYR A 108 7.36 -15.61 -2.83
C TYR A 108 6.90 -14.21 -2.45
N PHE A 109 6.69 -13.95 -1.16
CA PHE A 109 6.33 -12.65 -0.65
C PHE A 109 7.57 -12.00 -0.06
N LEU A 110 8.04 -10.93 -0.70
CA LEU A 110 9.14 -10.16 -0.14
C LEU A 110 8.64 -9.51 1.17
N GLU A 111 9.35 -9.74 2.26
CA GLU A 111 9.18 -9.01 3.51
C GLU A 111 9.92 -7.69 3.37
N ASP A 112 9.20 -6.59 3.58
CA ASP A 112 9.81 -5.27 3.58
C ASP A 112 10.08 -4.92 5.03
N ALA A 113 11.34 -5.09 5.45
CA ALA A 113 11.78 -4.74 6.78
C ALA A 113 11.49 -3.26 7.12
N GLU A 114 11.31 -2.37 6.12
CA GLU A 114 10.88 -0.99 6.37
C GLU A 114 9.36 -0.83 6.56
N GLN A 115 8.52 -1.71 5.98
CA GLN A 115 7.07 -1.66 6.23
C GLN A 115 6.70 -2.12 7.64
N ASP A 116 7.42 -3.10 8.19
CA ASP A 116 7.27 -3.50 9.59
C ASP A 116 7.93 -2.51 10.58
N ARG A 117 8.77 -1.59 10.07
CA ARG A 117 9.30 -0.45 10.82
C ARG A 117 8.38 0.76 10.83
N ARG A 118 7.14 0.68 10.30
CA ARG A 118 6.15 1.68 10.68
C ARG A 118 6.07 1.62 12.21
N PRO A 119 6.43 2.71 12.92
CA PRO A 119 6.35 2.70 14.36
C PRO A 119 4.94 2.24 14.71
N PRO A 120 4.78 1.25 15.61
CA PRO A 120 3.46 0.91 16.08
C PRO A 120 2.81 2.24 16.47
N LEU A 121 1.63 2.52 15.90
CA LEU A 121 0.89 3.74 16.26
C LEU A 121 0.50 3.75 17.74
N ALA A 122 0.80 2.66 18.47
CA ALA A 122 0.94 2.62 19.90
C ALA A 122 2.03 3.60 20.37
N GLY A 123 1.62 4.86 20.53
CA GLY A 123 2.40 5.85 21.28
C GLY A 123 1.92 7.29 21.15
N SER A 124 1.39 7.72 20.00
CA SER A 124 0.84 9.08 19.88
C SER A 124 0.01 9.30 18.63
N MET A 125 -1.07 8.52 18.43
CA MET A 125 -2.17 9.10 17.66
C MET A 125 -2.71 10.27 18.49
N GLN A 126 -2.46 11.50 18.01
CA GLN A 126 -2.91 12.71 18.68
C GLN A 126 -4.40 12.87 18.41
N TRP A 127 -5.21 12.11 19.16
CA TRP A 127 -6.67 12.07 19.00
C TRP A 127 -7.28 13.47 19.00
N ASP A 128 -6.79 14.37 19.86
CA ASP A 128 -7.21 15.78 19.89
C ASP A 128 -6.98 16.48 18.54
N ARG A 129 -5.86 16.22 17.85
CA ARG A 129 -5.61 16.79 16.53
C ARG A 129 -6.50 16.18 15.46
N LEU A 130 -6.73 14.87 15.53
CA LEU A 130 -7.64 14.18 14.61
C LEU A 130 -9.06 14.69 14.76
N GLU A 131 -9.52 14.94 16.00
CA GLU A 131 -10.84 15.51 16.29
C GLU A 131 -10.98 16.92 15.71
N ILE A 132 -9.95 17.77 15.85
CA ILE A 132 -9.90 19.09 15.21
C ILE A 132 -9.98 18.96 13.68
N PHE A 133 -9.20 18.05 13.09
CA PHE A 133 -9.25 17.82 11.64
C PHE A 133 -10.60 17.29 11.18
N CYS A 134 -11.25 16.41 11.95
CA CYS A 134 -12.60 15.92 11.67
C CYS A 134 -13.63 17.04 11.73
N ALA A 135 -13.52 17.97 12.69
CA ALA A 135 -14.43 19.11 12.82
C ALA A 135 -14.33 20.08 11.63
N ASP A 136 -13.16 20.19 11.00
CA ASP A 136 -12.93 21.03 9.82
C ASP A 136 -13.38 20.37 8.49
N LEU A 137 -13.81 19.10 8.50
CA LEU A 137 -14.34 18.44 7.30
C LEU A 137 -15.75 18.93 6.97
N ALA A 138 -15.99 19.15 5.67
CA ALA A 138 -17.20 19.80 5.18
C ALA A 138 -18.47 18.96 5.35
N ASP A 139 -18.35 17.64 5.41
CA ASP A 139 -19.46 16.70 5.33
C ASP A 139 -19.23 15.45 6.21
N GLU A 140 -20.34 14.77 6.50
CA GLU A 140 -20.36 13.60 7.39
C GLU A 140 -19.67 12.38 6.77
N ASP A 141 -19.73 12.22 5.45
CA ASP A 141 -19.09 11.10 4.77
C ASP A 141 -17.56 11.17 4.85
N SER A 142 -16.99 12.36 4.73
CA SER A 142 -15.57 12.65 4.94
C SER A 142 -15.16 12.37 6.38
N ARG A 143 -15.98 12.77 7.36
CA ARG A 143 -15.73 12.49 8.79
C ARG A 143 -15.70 10.99 9.06
N LEU A 144 -16.68 10.24 8.56
CA LEU A 144 -16.74 8.79 8.67
C LEU A 144 -15.57 8.10 7.96
N ALA A 145 -15.14 8.60 6.81
CA ALA A 145 -13.97 8.06 6.10
C ALA A 145 -12.68 8.26 6.90
N LEU A 146 -12.45 9.46 7.46
CA LEU A 146 -11.28 9.75 8.29
C LEU A 146 -11.29 8.94 9.60
N ALA A 147 -12.44 8.83 10.26
CA ALA A 147 -12.59 7.99 11.45
C ALA A 147 -12.32 6.50 11.16
N GLY A 148 -12.76 6.00 10.00
CA GLY A 148 -12.45 4.65 9.52
C GLY A 148 -10.95 4.42 9.35
N VAL A 149 -10.24 5.39 8.75
CA VAL A 149 -8.78 5.33 8.60
C VAL A 149 -8.08 5.34 9.96
N ALA A 150 -8.48 6.23 10.87
CA ALA A 150 -7.89 6.31 12.21
C ALA A 150 -8.08 5.01 13.01
N ARG A 151 -9.27 4.41 12.95
CA ARG A 151 -9.55 3.12 13.60
C ARG A 151 -8.77 1.96 12.97
N ALA A 152 -8.65 1.95 11.64
CA ALA A 152 -7.84 0.95 10.94
C ALA A 152 -6.36 1.03 11.36
N LEU A 153 -5.86 2.27 11.46
CA LEU A 153 -4.53 2.59 11.94
C LEU A 153 -4.30 2.18 13.41
N GLU A 154 -5.25 2.46 14.31
CA GLU A 154 -5.20 2.04 15.72
C GLU A 154 -5.15 0.53 15.89
N LEU A 155 -5.94 -0.21 15.11
CA LEU A 155 -6.01 -1.67 15.16
C LEU A 155 -4.83 -2.37 14.45
N GLY A 156 -3.85 -1.62 13.94
CA GLY A 156 -2.75 -2.18 13.14
C GLY A 156 -3.22 -2.82 11.83
N ARG A 157 -4.45 -2.55 11.40
CA ARG A 157 -5.05 -3.10 10.18
C ARG A 157 -4.85 -2.10 9.05
N GLY A 158 -3.87 -2.32 8.19
CA GLY A 158 -3.57 -1.44 7.05
C GLY A 158 -4.61 -1.42 5.91
N GLY A 159 -5.91 -1.58 6.19
CA GLY A 159 -6.84 -2.16 5.20
C GLY A 159 -8.25 -1.58 5.09
N TYR A 160 -8.60 -0.44 5.67
CA TYR A 160 -9.87 0.22 5.33
C TYR A 160 -9.69 1.69 5.03
N VAL A 161 -9.42 1.98 3.75
CA VAL A 161 -9.76 3.27 3.16
C VAL A 161 -11.09 3.04 2.47
N ARG A 162 -12.20 3.42 3.11
CA ARG A 162 -13.46 3.61 2.35
C ARG A 162 -13.09 4.56 1.21
N MET A 163 -13.24 4.10 -0.04
CA MET A 163 -12.99 4.96 -1.20
C MET A 163 -13.78 6.26 -0.99
N SER A 164 -13.10 7.39 -1.07
CA SER A 164 -13.75 8.70 -0.94
C SER A 164 -14.93 8.74 -1.92
N PRO A 165 -16.12 9.17 -1.49
CA PRO A 165 -17.27 9.29 -2.39
C PRO A 165 -17.05 10.41 -3.43
N TYR A 166 -16.02 11.23 -3.24
CA TYR A 166 -15.65 12.28 -4.16
C TYR A 166 -14.74 11.74 -5.27
N LEU A 167 -15.00 12.20 -6.50
CA LEU A 167 -14.09 12.04 -7.62
C LEU A 167 -12.71 12.53 -7.21
N GLN A 168 -11.74 11.62 -7.13
CA GLN A 168 -10.36 12.01 -6.93
C GLN A 168 -9.92 12.78 -8.17
N ALA A 169 -9.50 14.03 -7.99
CA ALA A 169 -8.98 14.82 -9.10
C ALA A 169 -7.84 14.04 -9.77
N PRO A 170 -7.81 13.94 -11.10
CA PRO A 170 -6.78 13.20 -11.81
C PRO A 170 -5.40 13.70 -11.38
N ARG A 171 -4.54 12.78 -10.93
CA ARG A 171 -3.15 13.08 -10.60
C ARG A 171 -2.47 13.61 -11.86
N GLY A 172 -2.12 14.89 -11.88
CA GLY A 172 -1.39 15.52 -12.99
C GLY A 172 -2.02 16.79 -13.55
N GLN A 173 -3.28 17.10 -13.23
CA GLN A 173 -3.83 18.42 -13.53
C GLN A 173 -3.67 19.29 -12.29
N GLY A 174 -2.69 20.19 -12.33
CA GLY A 174 -2.43 21.13 -11.25
C GLY A 174 -3.73 21.82 -10.85
N ALA A 175 -4.17 21.61 -9.62
CA ALA A 175 -5.28 22.37 -9.06
C ALA A 175 -4.99 23.86 -9.31
N PRO A 176 -5.94 24.65 -9.86
CA PRO A 176 -5.71 26.05 -10.09
C PRO A 176 -5.24 26.66 -8.77
N ARG A 177 -4.02 27.20 -8.77
CA ARG A 177 -3.44 27.88 -7.62
C ARG A 177 -4.47 28.89 -7.16
N ARG A 178 -5.16 28.61 -6.04
CA ARG A 178 -6.09 29.57 -5.44
C ARG A 178 -5.27 30.81 -5.12
N ARG A 179 -5.37 31.83 -5.98
CA ARG A 179 -4.80 33.14 -5.70
C ARG A 179 -5.54 33.68 -4.48
N GLY A 180 -4.78 33.91 -3.41
CA GLY A 180 -5.17 34.81 -2.33
C GLY A 180 -6.26 34.32 -1.39
N VAL A 181 -6.00 33.28 -0.59
CA VAL A 181 -6.54 33.30 0.77
C VAL A 181 -5.60 34.20 1.58
N GLN A 182 -6.03 35.44 1.80
CA GLN A 182 -5.38 36.32 2.77
C GLN A 182 -5.22 35.56 4.07
N ARG A 183 -3.97 35.36 4.51
CA ARG A 183 -3.67 34.88 5.86
C ARG A 183 -4.25 35.90 6.84
N ARG A 184 -5.49 35.68 7.31
CA ARG A 184 -5.99 36.36 8.50
C ARG A 184 -5.08 35.96 9.63
N ARG A 185 -4.22 36.90 10.04
CA ARG A 185 -3.44 36.77 11.27
C ARG A 185 -4.44 36.51 12.40
N PHE A 186 -4.35 35.33 13.00
CA PHE A 186 -4.97 35.04 14.28
C PHE A 186 -4.39 36.05 15.28
N ARG A 187 -5.12 37.13 15.57
CA ARG A 187 -4.91 37.86 16.82
C ARG A 187 -5.41 36.95 17.93
N ARG A 188 -4.51 36.58 18.85
CA ARG A 188 -4.89 36.04 20.15
C ARG A 188 -5.92 37.01 20.75
N ARG A 189 -7.16 36.56 20.88
CA ARG A 189 -8.11 37.16 21.81
C ARG A 189 -7.88 36.43 23.13
N ASP A 190 -7.18 37.11 24.02
CA ASP A 190 -7.24 36.79 25.43
C ASP A 190 -8.68 37.03 25.91
N GLY A 191 -9.20 36.06 26.67
CA GLY A 191 -10.39 36.23 27.50
C GLY A 191 -11.73 35.93 26.81
N LEU A 192 -12.17 34.67 26.87
CA LEU A 192 -13.57 34.34 27.14
C LEU A 192 -13.62 33.10 28.03
N GLY A 193 -14.41 33.22 29.10
CA GLY A 193 -14.51 32.27 30.20
C GLY A 193 -14.98 30.88 29.77
N HIS A 194 -14.45 29.91 30.49
CA HIS A 194 -14.81 28.50 30.37
C HIS A 194 -16.20 28.29 31.00
N ASP A 195 -17.23 28.08 30.19
CA ASP A 195 -18.51 27.50 30.63
C ASP A 195 -18.42 25.97 30.46
N PRO A 196 -18.47 25.16 31.53
CA PRO A 196 -18.22 23.72 31.48
C PRO A 196 -19.46 22.88 31.09
N ARG A 197 -20.52 23.46 30.51
CA ARG A 197 -21.80 22.74 30.36
C ARG A 197 -22.05 22.00 29.05
N HIS A 198 -21.16 21.99 28.06
CA HIS A 198 -21.40 21.28 26.79
C HIS A 198 -20.30 20.26 26.48
N GLY A 199 -20.22 19.22 27.31
CA GLY A 199 -19.52 17.99 26.94
C GLY A 199 -20.39 17.16 26.00
N VAL A 200 -20.08 17.16 24.70
CA VAL A 200 -20.64 16.20 23.75
C VAL A 200 -20.02 14.84 24.06
N ARG A 201 -20.79 13.95 24.71
CA ARG A 201 -20.38 12.57 24.93
C ARG A 201 -20.47 11.80 23.61
N LEU A 202 -19.33 11.56 22.96
CA LEU A 202 -19.18 10.52 21.93
C LEU A 202 -19.03 9.15 22.60
N HIS A 203 -20.05 8.72 23.33
CA HIS A 203 -20.20 7.33 23.78
C HIS A 203 -21.62 6.88 23.44
N GLY A 204 -21.80 6.28 22.26
CA GLY A 204 -23.11 5.77 21.88
C GLY A 204 -23.26 5.16 20.49
N ALA A 205 -22.31 5.35 19.57
CA ALA A 205 -22.43 4.82 18.21
C ALA A 205 -21.25 3.91 17.83
N LEU A 206 -20.96 2.92 18.67
CA LEU A 206 -20.04 1.82 18.36
C LEU A 206 -20.55 0.54 19.04
N LEU A 207 -21.61 -0.02 18.48
CA LEU A 207 -21.90 -1.45 18.47
C LEU A 207 -22.11 -1.87 17.01
#